data_AF-A0A2J4PI23-F1
#
_entry.id   AF-A0A2J4PI23-F1
#
_cell.length_a   1.000
_cell.length_b   1.000
_cell.length_c   1.000
_cell.angle_alpha   90.00
_cell.angle_beta   90.00
_cell.angle_gamma   90.00
#
_symmetry.space_group_name_H-M   'P 1'
#
loop_
_entity.id
_entity.type
_entity.pdbx_description
1 polymer ?
#
loop_
_entity_poly.entity_id
_entity_poly.type
_entity_poly.pdbx_seq_one_letter_code
_entity_poly.pdbx_strand_id
1 'polypeptide(L)'
;MEMPFYVTFLIITIIALFFIVNKRVMHGKLSNEALVYPLLCCAIFTFFLNYNKEIFSDSLDYSQYFERLQNWTFMQAVNDSTVYAVAYMPGFRILSWLISQIFPNVHFYFGVIATIIFMLVSIGLVKILRAPYGIIAIISYTMYPYFASYTALGIRQGLALGVMFLVIASLLKREKYRSLWWIFISFMFHNTAAVLLLLYLAVFFNIKNIFKIKNALI
;
A
#
# COMPACT_ATOMS: atom_id res chain seq x y z
N MET A 1 -5.09 9.15 -22.51
CA MET A 1 -5.22 8.37 -21.26
C MET A 1 -6.19 8.99 -20.22
N GLU A 2 -6.84 10.12 -20.48
CA GLU A 2 -7.56 10.88 -19.44
C GLU A 2 -9.06 10.51 -19.27
N MET A 3 -9.73 10.10 -20.35
CA MET A 3 -11.16 9.74 -20.33
C MET A 3 -11.54 8.60 -19.34
N PRO A 4 -10.79 7.48 -19.28
CA PRO A 4 -11.07 6.41 -18.31
C PRO A 4 -10.92 6.87 -16.86
N PHE A 5 -10.00 7.81 -16.62
CA PHE A 5 -9.77 8.39 -15.29
C PHE A 5 -10.98 9.23 -14.85
N TYR A 6 -11.49 10.12 -15.70
CA TYR A 6 -12.64 10.97 -15.36
C TYR A 6 -13.94 10.20 -15.18
N VAL A 7 -14.20 9.19 -16.02
CA VAL A 7 -15.39 8.34 -15.88
C VAL A 7 -15.34 7.56 -14.56
N THR A 8 -14.16 7.04 -14.19
CA THR A 8 -14.04 6.29 -12.95
C THR A 8 -14.04 7.21 -11.73
N PHE A 9 -13.42 8.38 -11.82
CA PHE A 9 -13.53 9.42 -10.80
C PHE A 9 -14.99 9.76 -10.54
N LEU A 10 -15.80 9.92 -11.59
CA LEU A 10 -17.24 10.19 -11.47
C LEU A 10 -17.99 9.04 -10.79
N ILE A 11 -17.75 7.79 -11.21
CA ILE A 11 -18.37 6.59 -10.61
C ILE A 11 -18.01 6.46 -9.13
N ILE A 12 -16.73 6.61 -8.79
CA ILE A 12 -16.25 6.54 -7.40
C ILE A 12 -16.83 7.69 -6.56
N THR A 13 -16.95 8.89 -7.13
CA THR A 13 -17.58 10.04 -6.46
C THR A 13 -19.06 9.78 -6.18
N ILE A 14 -19.80 9.22 -7.14
CA ILE A 14 -21.22 8.86 -6.96
C ILE A 14 -21.36 7.81 -5.86
N ILE A 15 -20.49 6.79 -5.84
CA ILE A 15 -20.46 5.78 -4.79
C ILE A 15 -20.15 6.42 -3.43
N ALA A 16 -19.16 7.31 -3.34
CA ALA A 16 -18.82 8.03 -2.12
C ALA A 16 -19.98 8.86 -1.58
N LEU A 17 -20.62 9.64 -2.46
CA LEU A 17 -21.77 10.46 -2.13
C LEU A 17 -22.95 9.60 -1.66
N PHE A 18 -23.19 8.45 -2.31
CA PHE A 18 -24.19 7.49 -1.88
C PHE A 18 -23.94 7.01 -0.44
N PHE A 19 -22.70 6.67 -0.08
CA PHE A 19 -22.36 6.28 1.29
C PHE A 19 -22.46 7.41 2.31
N ILE A 20 -22.06 8.63 1.93
CA ILE A 20 -22.15 9.83 2.78
C ILE A 20 -23.62 10.18 3.06
N VAL A 21 -24.47 10.15 2.03
CA VAL A 21 -25.90 10.46 2.13
C VAL A 21 -26.64 9.38 2.92
N ASN A 22 -26.30 8.11 2.72
CA ASN A 22 -26.94 6.98 3.42
C ASN A 22 -26.28 6.60 4.76
N LYS A 23 -25.50 7.52 5.37
CA LYS A 23 -24.79 7.30 6.65
C LYS A 23 -25.71 6.81 7.78
N ARG A 24 -27.01 7.15 7.75
CA ARG A 24 -28.01 6.69 8.75
C ARG A 24 -28.44 5.23 8.58
N VAL A 25 -28.32 4.65 7.38
CA VAL A 25 -28.73 3.27 7.06
C VAL A 25 -27.63 2.26 7.45
N MET A 26 -26.38 2.72 7.61
CA MET A 26 -25.20 1.88 7.83
C MET A 26 -24.90 1.55 9.30
N HIS A 27 -25.92 1.36 10.13
CA HIS A 27 -25.75 0.79 11.47
C HIS A 27 -25.94 -0.74 11.42
N GLY A 28 -24.91 -1.50 11.82
CA GLY A 28 -25.00 -2.96 12.01
C GLY A 28 -24.25 -3.81 10.97
N LYS A 29 -24.54 -5.11 10.92
CA LYS A 29 -23.82 -6.13 10.12
C LYS A 29 -23.89 -5.86 8.61
N LEU A 30 -25.04 -5.36 8.13
CA LEU A 30 -25.27 -4.93 6.75
C LEU A 30 -24.31 -3.83 6.30
N SER A 31 -23.77 -3.04 7.24
CA SER A 31 -22.81 -2.00 6.93
C SER A 31 -21.45 -2.55 6.54
N ASN A 32 -21.04 -3.72 7.02
CA ASN A 32 -19.74 -4.29 6.65
C ASN A 32 -19.78 -5.00 5.28
N GLU A 33 -20.90 -5.66 4.97
CA GLU A 33 -21.08 -6.38 3.70
C GLU A 33 -21.23 -5.42 2.52
N ALA A 34 -22.00 -4.34 2.69
CA ALA A 34 -22.15 -3.32 1.66
C ALA A 34 -20.83 -2.59 1.31
N LEU A 35 -19.82 -2.64 2.19
CA LEU A 35 -18.51 -2.02 1.97
C LEU A 35 -17.54 -2.87 1.18
N VAL A 36 -17.80 -4.17 1.09
CA VAL A 36 -16.97 -5.08 0.31
C VAL A 36 -17.08 -4.73 -1.18
N TYR A 37 -18.28 -4.41 -1.67
CA TYR A 37 -18.50 -4.14 -3.10
C TYR A 37 -17.76 -2.89 -3.61
N PRO A 38 -17.83 -1.72 -2.98
CA PRO A 38 -17.05 -0.54 -3.38
C PRO A 38 -15.55 -0.79 -3.31
N LEU A 39 -15.08 -1.48 -2.27
CA LEU A 39 -13.66 -1.83 -2.14
C LEU A 39 -13.21 -2.75 -3.28
N LEU A 40 -14.02 -3.74 -3.63
CA LEU A 40 -13.75 -4.63 -4.75
C LEU A 40 -13.76 -3.86 -6.08
N CYS A 41 -14.71 -2.96 -6.29
CA CYS A 41 -14.75 -2.10 -7.48
C CYS A 41 -13.50 -1.21 -7.58
N CYS A 42 -13.08 -0.58 -6.47
CA CYS A 42 -11.85 0.22 -6.45
C CYS A 42 -10.59 -0.63 -6.67
N ALA A 43 -10.55 -1.86 -6.15
CA ALA A 43 -9.45 -2.78 -6.37
C ALA A 43 -9.36 -3.20 -7.85
N ILE A 44 -10.49 -3.61 -8.45
CA ILE A 44 -10.58 -3.96 -9.87
C ILE A 44 -10.20 -2.76 -10.75
N PHE A 45 -10.69 -1.57 -10.41
CA PHE A 45 -10.31 -0.35 -11.13
C PHE A 45 -8.81 -0.09 -11.03
N THR A 46 -8.24 -0.15 -9.83
CA THR A 46 -6.80 0.05 -9.59
C THR A 46 -5.96 -0.96 -10.39
N PHE A 47 -6.43 -2.20 -10.46
CA PHE A 47 -5.82 -3.24 -11.29
C PHE A 47 -5.80 -2.83 -12.76
N PHE A 48 -6.96 -2.53 -13.36
CA PHE A 48 -7.05 -2.24 -14.79
C PHE A 48 -6.38 -0.92 -15.16
N LEU A 49 -6.37 0.06 -14.26
CA LEU A 49 -5.66 1.32 -14.45
C LEU A 49 -4.15 1.10 -14.60
N ASN A 50 -3.57 0.20 -13.80
CA ASN A 50 -2.13 -0.10 -13.85
C ASN A 50 -1.81 -1.17 -14.90
N TYR A 51 -2.74 -2.07 -15.22
CA TYR A 51 -2.61 -3.01 -16.33
C TYR A 51 -2.43 -2.27 -17.66
N ASN A 52 -3.28 -1.30 -17.97
CA ASN A 52 -3.26 -0.60 -19.26
C ASN A 52 -2.23 0.54 -19.34
N LYS A 53 -1.35 0.67 -18.34
CA LYS A 53 -0.42 1.80 -18.26
C LYS A 53 0.81 1.57 -19.13
N GLU A 54 1.31 2.66 -19.70
CA GLU A 54 2.59 2.69 -20.40
C GLU A 54 3.76 2.48 -19.43
N ILE A 55 4.74 1.68 -19.87
CA ILE A 55 5.94 1.37 -19.10
C ILE A 55 7.05 2.38 -19.47
N PHE A 56 7.50 3.16 -18.48
CA PHE A 56 8.56 4.16 -18.62
C PHE A 56 9.28 4.42 -17.27
N SER A 57 10.48 5.00 -17.32
CA SER A 57 11.30 5.33 -16.13
C SER A 57 11.46 4.12 -15.19
N ASP A 58 11.16 4.25 -13.89
CA ASP A 58 11.34 3.19 -12.89
C ASP A 58 10.55 1.92 -13.23
N SER A 59 9.41 2.05 -13.92
CA SER A 59 8.62 0.90 -14.33
C SER A 59 9.30 0.04 -15.41
N LEU A 60 10.23 0.62 -16.18
CA LEU A 60 11.05 -0.15 -17.12
C LEU A 60 12.04 -1.07 -16.38
N ASP A 61 12.64 -0.59 -15.28
CA ASP A 61 13.54 -1.44 -14.48
C ASP A 61 12.76 -2.58 -13.83
N TYR A 62 11.55 -2.30 -13.32
CA TYR A 62 10.69 -3.32 -12.75
C TYR A 62 10.22 -4.34 -13.81
N SER A 63 9.93 -3.91 -15.04
CA SER A 63 9.53 -4.82 -16.12
C SER A 63 10.66 -5.75 -16.52
N GLN A 64 11.87 -5.21 -16.73
CA GLN A 64 13.04 -6.01 -17.08
C GLN A 64 13.41 -6.98 -15.96
N TYR A 65 13.30 -6.55 -14.70
CA TYR A 65 13.53 -7.43 -13.56
C TYR A 65 12.50 -8.56 -13.52
N PHE A 66 11.22 -8.24 -13.69
CA PHE A 66 10.13 -9.22 -13.72
C PHE A 66 10.33 -10.29 -14.81
N GLU A 67 10.70 -9.89 -16.02
CA GLU A 67 10.97 -10.81 -17.13
C GLU A 67 12.13 -11.77 -16.82
N ARG A 68 13.18 -11.30 -16.13
CA ARG A 68 14.28 -12.17 -15.69
C ARG A 68 13.82 -13.20 -14.65
N LEU A 69 12.99 -12.77 -13.71
CA LEU A 69 12.48 -13.65 -12.63
C LEU A 69 11.68 -14.84 -13.14
N GLN A 70 11.06 -14.74 -14.32
CA GLN A 70 10.32 -15.86 -14.95
C GLN A 70 11.19 -17.09 -15.19
N ASN A 71 12.49 -16.90 -15.41
CA ASN A 71 13.44 -17.99 -15.68
C ASN A 71 14.29 -18.34 -14.45
N TRP A 72 14.05 -17.71 -13.30
CA TRP A 72 14.84 -17.89 -12.10
C TRP A 72 14.18 -18.86 -11.12
N THR A 73 15.01 -19.69 -10.51
CA THR A 73 14.63 -20.44 -9.31
C THR A 73 14.43 -19.49 -8.13
N PHE A 74 13.70 -19.95 -7.10
CA PHE A 74 13.50 -19.18 -5.86
C PHE A 74 14.83 -18.72 -5.24
N MET A 75 15.83 -19.61 -5.20
CA MET A 75 17.13 -19.29 -4.61
C MET A 75 17.88 -18.23 -5.40
N GLN A 76 17.76 -18.22 -6.73
CA GLN A 76 18.33 -17.17 -7.58
C GLN A 76 17.63 -15.83 -7.35
N ALA A 77 16.32 -15.81 -7.12
CA ALA A 77 15.59 -14.58 -6.81
C ALA A 77 15.95 -13.98 -5.43
N VAL A 78 16.12 -14.84 -4.41
CA VAL A 78 16.45 -14.39 -3.05
C VAL A 78 17.92 -13.98 -2.92
N ASN A 79 18.81 -14.76 -3.52
CA ASN A 79 20.26 -14.55 -3.47
C ASN A 79 20.80 -13.91 -4.74
N ASP A 80 19.95 -13.18 -5.46
CA ASP A 80 20.39 -12.34 -6.57
C ASP A 80 21.59 -11.53 -6.10
N SER A 81 22.67 -11.56 -6.86
CA SER A 81 23.92 -10.83 -6.62
C SER A 81 24.18 -9.79 -7.70
N THR A 82 23.24 -9.58 -8.63
CA THR A 82 23.32 -8.59 -9.69
C THR A 82 23.05 -7.17 -9.18
N VAL A 83 23.11 -6.17 -10.07
CA VAL A 83 22.80 -4.76 -9.73
C VAL A 83 21.42 -4.60 -9.07
N TYR A 84 20.45 -5.47 -9.41
CA TYR A 84 19.12 -5.47 -8.80
C TYR A 84 19.12 -5.95 -7.35
N ALA A 85 20.09 -6.76 -6.93
CA ALA A 85 20.26 -7.19 -5.56
C ALA A 85 20.54 -6.03 -4.59
N VAL A 86 21.31 -5.06 -5.07
CA VAL A 86 21.65 -3.85 -4.31
C VAL A 86 20.47 -2.87 -4.31
N ALA A 87 19.71 -2.83 -5.40
CA ALA A 87 18.58 -1.92 -5.55
C ALA A 87 17.31 -2.40 -4.82
N TYR A 88 17.04 -3.71 -4.79
CA TYR A 88 15.74 -4.26 -4.39
C TYR A 88 15.78 -5.05 -3.08
N MET A 89 14.92 -4.63 -2.15
CA MET A 89 14.81 -5.26 -0.84
C MET A 89 14.25 -6.70 -0.94
N PRO A 90 14.64 -7.62 -0.04
CA PRO A 90 14.27 -9.04 -0.13
C PRO A 90 12.77 -9.31 -0.28
N GLY A 91 11.91 -8.58 0.45
CA GLY A 91 10.46 -8.76 0.36
C GLY A 91 9.90 -8.40 -1.00
N PHE A 92 10.43 -7.36 -1.64
CA PHE A 92 10.05 -7.00 -3.01
C PHE A 92 10.49 -8.05 -4.03
N ARG A 93 11.71 -8.60 -3.88
CA ARG A 93 12.23 -9.67 -4.75
C ARG A 93 11.39 -10.94 -4.65
N ILE A 94 11.10 -11.39 -3.43
CA ILE A 94 10.26 -12.57 -3.18
C ILE A 94 8.86 -12.38 -3.75
N LEU A 95 8.22 -11.24 -3.49
CA LEU A 95 6.88 -10.96 -4.02
C LEU A 95 6.87 -10.92 -5.55
N SER A 96 7.85 -10.26 -6.16
CA SER A 96 7.93 -10.16 -7.62
C SER A 96 8.17 -11.52 -8.26
N TRP A 97 9.01 -12.36 -7.64
CA TRP A 97 9.25 -13.73 -8.09
C TRP A 97 7.99 -14.58 -8.00
N LEU A 98 7.26 -14.52 -6.90
CA LEU A 98 5.99 -15.25 -6.75
C LEU A 98 5.00 -14.87 -7.85
N ILE A 99 4.88 -13.58 -8.16
CA ILE A 99 3.97 -13.12 -9.22
C ILE A 99 4.47 -13.58 -10.59
N SER A 100 5.78 -13.56 -10.85
CA SER A 100 6.36 -13.98 -12.13
C SER A 100 6.22 -15.46 -12.42
N GLN A 101 6.13 -16.30 -11.38
CA GLN A 101 5.88 -17.74 -11.55
C GLN A 101 4.41 -18.05 -11.89
N ILE A 102 3.48 -17.16 -11.52
CA ILE A 102 2.04 -17.38 -11.72
C ILE A 102 1.57 -16.71 -13.01
N PHE A 103 2.11 -15.54 -13.34
CA PHE A 103 1.67 -14.74 -14.48
C PHE A 103 2.85 -14.40 -15.39
N PRO A 104 2.77 -14.67 -16.71
CA PRO A 104 3.85 -14.35 -17.64
C PRO A 104 3.83 -12.89 -18.14
N ASN A 105 2.76 -12.15 -17.86
CA ASN A 105 2.52 -10.83 -18.45
C ASN A 105 2.89 -9.70 -17.47
N VAL A 106 3.73 -8.77 -17.92
CA VAL A 106 4.23 -7.66 -17.10
C VAL A 106 3.16 -6.63 -16.73
N HIS A 107 2.18 -6.39 -17.59
CA HIS A 107 1.04 -5.53 -17.27
C HIS A 107 0.18 -6.14 -16.16
N PHE A 108 0.02 -7.47 -16.19
CA PHE A 108 -0.62 -8.20 -15.11
C PHE A 108 0.15 -8.05 -13.79
N TYR A 109 1.48 -8.11 -13.82
CA TYR A 109 2.32 -7.85 -12.65
C TYR A 109 2.06 -6.48 -12.02
N PHE A 110 2.03 -5.41 -12.82
CA PHE A 110 1.71 -4.07 -12.31
C PHE A 110 0.29 -3.98 -11.73
N GLY A 111 -0.70 -4.59 -12.40
CA GLY A 111 -2.07 -4.65 -11.90
C GLY A 111 -2.17 -5.35 -10.53
N VAL A 112 -1.49 -6.49 -10.38
CA VAL A 112 -1.47 -7.25 -9.10
C VAL A 112 -0.80 -6.44 -8.00
N ILE A 113 0.39 -5.89 -8.25
CA ILE A 113 1.11 -5.10 -7.26
C ILE A 113 0.30 -3.88 -6.81
N ALA A 114 -0.30 -3.14 -7.75
CA ALA A 114 -1.14 -2.00 -7.44
C ALA A 114 -2.36 -2.40 -6.58
N THR A 115 -2.96 -3.56 -6.87
CA THR A 115 -4.06 -4.12 -6.08
C THR A 115 -3.62 -4.46 -4.66
N ILE A 116 -2.45 -5.10 -4.49
CA ILE A 116 -1.89 -5.42 -3.17
C ILE A 116 -1.68 -4.12 -2.36
N ILE A 117 -1.07 -3.11 -2.97
CA ILE A 117 -0.86 -1.80 -2.34
C ILE A 117 -2.19 -1.21 -1.89
N PHE A 118 -3.17 -1.15 -2.80
CA PHE A 118 -4.50 -0.61 -2.51
C PHE A 118 -5.18 -1.33 -1.35
N MET A 119 -5.12 -2.66 -1.32
CA MET A 119 -5.71 -3.47 -0.26
C MET A 119 -5.03 -3.22 1.10
N LEU A 120 -3.70 -3.16 1.13
CA LEU A 120 -2.95 -2.86 2.35
C LEU A 120 -3.30 -1.48 2.92
N VAL A 121 -3.32 -0.46 2.06
CA VAL A 121 -3.73 0.89 2.45
C VAL A 121 -5.17 0.89 2.96
N SER A 122 -6.10 0.25 2.24
CA SER A 122 -7.51 0.22 2.61
C SER A 122 -7.74 -0.45 3.96
N ILE A 123 -7.13 -1.61 4.19
CA ILE A 123 -7.21 -2.30 5.49
C ILE A 123 -6.61 -1.44 6.60
N GLY A 124 -5.49 -0.77 6.34
CA GLY A 124 -4.85 0.13 7.29
C GLY A 124 -5.73 1.33 7.65
N LEU A 125 -6.28 2.04 6.65
CA LEU A 125 -7.17 3.18 6.83
C LEU A 125 -8.44 2.81 7.60
N VAL A 126 -9.07 1.68 7.28
CA VAL A 126 -10.25 1.19 8.03
C VAL A 126 -9.89 0.90 9.49
N LYS A 127 -8.71 0.33 9.76
CA LYS A 127 -8.27 0.06 11.13
C LYS A 127 -7.94 1.34 11.93
N ILE A 128 -7.47 2.39 11.26
CA ILE A 128 -7.12 3.68 11.88
C ILE A 128 -8.38 4.52 12.14
N LEU A 129 -9.18 4.74 11.10
CA LEU A 129 -10.27 5.72 11.11
C LEU A 129 -11.64 5.11 11.48
N ARG A 130 -11.77 3.78 11.40
CA ARG A 130 -13.03 3.02 11.52
C ARG A 130 -14.08 3.46 10.48
N ALA A 131 -15.15 2.70 10.34
CA ALA A 131 -16.28 3.13 9.51
C ALA A 131 -17.04 4.28 10.20
N PRO A 132 -17.53 5.31 9.46
CA PRO A 132 -17.48 5.45 8.01
C PRO A 132 -16.25 6.21 7.47
N TYR A 133 -15.45 6.83 8.33
CA TYR A 133 -14.35 7.72 7.93
C TYR A 133 -13.24 7.02 7.15
N GLY A 134 -12.98 5.74 7.43
CA GLY A 134 -12.04 4.92 6.67
C GLY A 134 -12.44 4.78 5.20
N ILE A 135 -13.74 4.69 4.91
CA ILE A 135 -14.26 4.57 3.54
C ILE A 135 -14.05 5.87 2.78
N ILE A 136 -14.41 6.99 3.41
CA ILE A 136 -14.19 8.33 2.84
C ILE A 136 -12.70 8.49 2.53
N ALA A 137 -11.82 8.09 3.46
CA ALA A 137 -10.38 8.15 3.23
C ALA A 137 -9.92 7.25 2.07
N ILE A 138 -10.43 6.02 1.94
CA ILE A 138 -10.11 5.11 0.83
C ILE A 138 -10.54 5.70 -0.51
N ILE A 139 -11.75 6.25 -0.58
CA ILE A 139 -12.28 6.85 -1.79
C ILE A 139 -11.43 8.08 -2.16
N SER A 140 -11.21 9.00 -1.22
CA SER A 140 -10.34 10.17 -1.42
C SER A 140 -8.94 9.76 -1.87
N TYR A 141 -8.39 8.68 -1.30
CA TYR A 141 -7.09 8.16 -1.67
C TYR A 141 -7.07 7.59 -3.10
N THR A 142 -8.11 6.87 -3.50
CA THR A 142 -8.26 6.31 -4.86
C THR A 142 -8.45 7.41 -5.91
N MET A 143 -9.11 8.51 -5.53
CA MET A 143 -9.34 9.67 -6.40
C MET A 143 -8.10 10.55 -6.56
N TYR A 144 -7.08 10.40 -5.72
CA TYR A 144 -5.88 11.23 -5.78
C TYR A 144 -5.01 10.82 -6.98
N PRO A 145 -4.84 11.68 -8.01
CA PRO A 145 -4.13 11.32 -9.24
C PRO A 145 -2.70 10.85 -8.98
N TYR A 146 -2.06 11.43 -7.96
CA TYR A 146 -0.72 11.04 -7.55
C TYR A 146 -0.69 9.57 -7.14
N PHE A 147 -1.68 9.05 -6.42
CA PHE A 147 -1.69 7.65 -6.01
C PHE A 147 -1.86 6.68 -7.19
N ALA A 148 -2.78 7.02 -8.11
CA ALA A 148 -2.92 6.33 -9.39
C ALA A 148 -1.60 6.31 -10.20
N SER A 149 -0.80 7.36 -10.11
CA SER A 149 0.51 7.43 -10.77
C SER A 149 1.64 6.72 -9.99
N TYR A 150 1.60 6.78 -8.66
CA TYR A 150 2.63 6.31 -7.72
C TYR A 150 2.63 4.79 -7.60
N THR A 151 1.47 4.15 -7.76
CA THR A 151 1.34 2.69 -7.87
C THR A 151 2.03 2.10 -9.11
N ALA A 152 2.56 2.92 -10.02
CA ALA A 152 3.30 2.45 -11.18
C ALA A 152 4.80 2.78 -11.13
N LEU A 153 5.15 4.00 -10.68
CA LEU A 153 6.55 4.46 -10.65
C LEU A 153 7.24 4.10 -9.33
N GLY A 154 6.48 4.10 -8.23
CA GLY A 154 7.01 3.88 -6.89
C GLY A 154 6.57 2.56 -6.27
N ILE A 155 6.43 1.46 -7.03
CA ILE A 155 5.80 0.23 -6.49
C ILE A 155 6.41 -0.29 -5.19
N ARG A 156 7.74 -0.22 -5.05
CA ARG A 156 8.44 -0.59 -3.81
C ARG A 156 8.03 0.29 -2.63
N GLN A 157 8.00 1.61 -2.87
CA GLN A 157 7.59 2.60 -1.88
C GLN A 157 6.09 2.50 -1.58
N GLY A 158 5.26 2.20 -2.58
CA GLY A 158 3.83 1.96 -2.43
C GLY A 158 3.54 0.74 -1.57
N LEU A 159 4.27 -0.37 -1.74
CA LEU A 159 4.15 -1.55 -0.88
C LEU A 159 4.53 -1.22 0.57
N ALA A 160 5.67 -0.55 0.76
CA ALA A 160 6.08 -0.08 2.08
C ALA A 160 5.03 0.85 2.71
N LEU A 161 4.48 1.78 1.94
CA LEU A 161 3.42 2.69 2.37
C LEU A 161 2.13 1.95 2.77
N GLY A 162 1.73 0.94 2.01
CA GLY A 162 0.59 0.10 2.36
C GLY A 162 0.77 -0.58 3.72
N VAL A 163 1.96 -1.16 3.96
CA VAL A 163 2.30 -1.77 5.25
C VAL A 163 2.42 -0.72 6.36
N MET A 164 2.90 0.49 6.07
CA MET A 164 2.98 1.58 7.03
C MET A 164 1.63 1.90 7.68
N PHE A 165 0.52 1.88 6.94
CA PHE A 165 -0.79 2.09 7.56
C PHE A 165 -1.16 0.97 8.56
N LEU A 166 -0.69 -0.26 8.34
CA LEU A 166 -0.83 -1.35 9.31
C LEU A 166 0.05 -1.13 10.55
N VAL A 167 1.27 -0.58 10.37
CA VAL A 167 2.13 -0.15 11.48
C VAL A 167 1.42 0.92 12.32
N ILE A 168 0.89 1.97 11.69
CA ILE A 168 0.19 3.05 12.40
C ILE A 168 -1.02 2.48 13.15
N ALA A 169 -1.81 1.61 12.50
CA ALA A 169 -2.94 0.96 13.15
C ALA A 169 -2.54 0.17 14.40
N SER A 170 -1.42 -0.56 14.39
CA SER A 170 -0.96 -1.31 15.56
C SER A 170 -0.34 -0.40 16.63
N LEU A 171 0.34 0.67 16.24
CA LEU A 171 0.89 1.67 17.16
C LEU A 171 -0.21 2.38 17.94
N LEU A 172 -1.30 2.79 17.27
CA LEU A 172 -2.47 3.40 17.90
C LEU A 172 -3.14 2.46 18.93
N LYS A 173 -3.07 1.15 18.70
CA LYS A 173 -3.55 0.12 19.64
C LYS A 173 -2.53 -0.29 20.70
N ARG A 174 -1.35 0.33 20.74
CA ARG A 174 -0.24 -0.02 21.65
C ARG A 174 0.23 -1.48 21.52
N GLU A 175 0.06 -2.10 20.35
CA GLU A 175 0.48 -3.48 20.09
C GLU A 175 1.97 -3.53 19.73
N LYS A 176 2.85 -3.58 20.76
CA LYS A 176 4.31 -3.46 20.63
C LYS A 176 4.93 -4.42 19.60
N TYR A 177 4.79 -5.72 19.82
CA TYR A 177 5.40 -6.74 18.96
C TYR A 177 4.82 -6.75 17.55
N ARG A 178 3.50 -6.55 17.42
CA ARG A 178 2.85 -6.48 16.12
C ARG A 178 3.33 -5.27 15.30
N SER A 179 3.57 -4.14 15.96
CA SER A 179 4.12 -2.96 15.31
C SER A 179 5.54 -3.22 14.79
N LEU A 180 6.40 -3.87 15.57
CA LEU A 180 7.73 -4.28 15.10
C LEU A 180 7.66 -5.23 13.90
N TRP A 181 6.75 -6.21 13.93
CA TRP A 181 6.53 -7.12 12.80
C TRP A 181 6.13 -6.36 11.53
N TRP A 182 5.19 -5.42 11.62
CA TRP A 182 4.81 -4.62 10.46
C TRP A 182 5.93 -3.68 9.98
N ILE A 183 6.72 -3.10 10.89
CA ILE A 183 7.89 -2.28 10.52
C ILE A 183 8.90 -3.12 9.75
N PHE A 184 9.19 -4.32 10.23
CA PHE A 184 10.09 -5.25 9.56
C PHE A 184 9.57 -5.59 8.15
N ILE A 185 8.30 -5.97 8.02
CA ILE A 185 7.69 -6.26 6.72
C ILE A 185 7.75 -5.03 5.79
N SER A 186 7.46 -3.83 6.30
CA SER A 186 7.53 -2.59 5.52
C SER A 186 8.97 -2.32 5.02
N PHE A 187 9.96 -2.55 5.86
CA PHE A 187 11.38 -2.39 5.53
C PHE A 187 11.84 -3.41 4.48
N MET A 188 11.27 -4.62 4.46
CA MET A 188 11.53 -5.61 3.43
C MET A 188 11.07 -5.17 2.02
N PHE A 189 10.27 -4.10 1.89
CA PHE A 189 9.88 -3.53 0.60
C PHE A 189 10.67 -2.27 0.24
N HIS A 190 10.95 -1.39 1.21
CA HIS A 190 11.69 -0.16 0.97
C HIS A 190 12.41 0.34 2.23
N ASN A 191 13.66 0.78 2.09
CA ASN A 191 14.51 1.23 3.20
C ASN A 191 13.98 2.48 3.92
N THR A 192 13.23 3.36 3.25
CA THR A 192 12.60 4.54 3.87
C THR A 192 11.66 4.18 5.02
N ALA A 193 11.16 2.94 5.08
CA ALA A 193 10.37 2.45 6.20
C ALA A 193 11.16 2.41 7.53
N ALA A 194 12.49 2.56 7.51
CA ALA A 194 13.31 2.72 8.71
C ALA A 194 12.86 3.91 9.58
N VAL A 195 12.26 4.95 8.98
CA VAL A 195 11.69 6.09 9.72
C VAL A 195 10.59 5.66 10.72
N LEU A 196 9.90 4.55 10.45
CA LEU A 196 8.87 4.02 11.34
C LEU A 196 9.43 3.51 12.66
N LEU A 197 10.72 3.17 12.71
CA LEU A 197 11.38 2.81 13.96
C LEU A 197 11.43 4.02 14.91
N LEU A 198 11.65 5.23 14.39
CA LEU A 198 11.62 6.46 15.20
C LEU A 198 10.24 6.69 15.79
N LEU A 199 9.18 6.48 14.99
CA LEU A 199 7.80 6.58 15.47
C LEU A 199 7.49 5.52 16.53
N TYR A 200 7.92 4.28 16.31
CA TYR A 200 7.79 3.21 17.29
C TYR A 200 8.49 3.53 18.61
N LEU A 201 9.73 4.05 18.52
CA LEU A 201 10.48 4.51 19.69
C LEU A 201 9.71 5.61 20.40
N ALA A 202 9.22 6.63 19.68
CA ALA A 202 8.44 7.73 20.25
C ALA A 202 7.19 7.26 21.01
N VAL A 203 6.50 6.26 20.48
CA VAL A 203 5.25 5.74 21.07
C VAL A 203 5.53 4.92 22.33
N PHE A 204 6.52 4.03 22.32
CA PHE A 204 6.73 3.06 23.41
C PHE A 204 7.84 3.42 24.39
N PHE A 205 8.79 4.23 23.96
CA PHE A 205 9.88 4.72 24.78
C PHE A 205 9.69 6.21 24.89
N ASN A 206 9.31 6.68 26.08
CA ASN A 206 9.01 8.08 26.33
C ASN A 206 10.25 8.94 25.96
N ILE A 207 10.27 9.49 24.74
CA ILE A 207 11.43 10.21 24.19
C ILE A 207 11.76 11.45 25.05
N LYS A 208 10.82 11.92 25.88
CA LYS A 208 11.02 12.92 26.94
C LYS A 208 12.07 12.53 28.00
N ASN A 209 12.38 11.24 28.17
CA ASN A 209 13.46 10.79 29.06
C ASN A 209 14.81 10.65 28.33
N ILE A 210 14.81 10.49 27.00
CA ILE A 210 16.03 10.37 26.19
C ILE A 210 16.60 11.76 25.90
N PHE A 211 15.74 12.68 25.47
CA PHE A 211 16.06 14.11 25.49
C PHE A 211 15.55 14.62 26.82
N LYS A 212 16.42 14.70 27.84
CA LYS A 212 16.17 15.44 29.08
C LYS A 212 15.89 16.91 28.75
N ILE A 213 14.74 17.21 28.15
CA ILE A 213 14.15 18.54 28.17
C ILE A 213 13.54 18.61 29.56
N LYS A 214 14.39 18.98 30.52
CA LYS A 214 13.92 19.51 31.79
C LYS A 214 12.90 20.59 31.45
N ASN A 215 11.70 20.50 32.01
CA ASN A 215 10.80 21.64 32.07
C ASN A 215 11.57 22.78 32.76
N ALA A 216 12.09 23.70 31.95
CA ALA A 216 12.54 25.01 32.38
C ALA A 216 11.63 25.99 31.67
N LEU A 217 10.45 26.20 32.26
CA LEU A 217 9.44 27.24 32.05
C LEU A 217 8.45 26.97 33.21
N ILE A 218 8.73 27.50 34.41
CA ILE A 218 8.20 28.78 34.93
C ILE A 218 6.70 28.87 34.66
#